data_AF-A0A5Q0LAB0-F1
#
_entry.id   AF-A0A5Q0LAB0-F1
#
_cell.length_a   1.000
_cell.length_b   1.000
_cell.length_c   1.000
_cell.angle_alpha   90.00
_cell.angle_beta   90.00
_cell.angle_gamma   90.00
#
_symmetry.space_group_name_H-M   'P 1'
#
loop_
_entity.id
_entity.type
_entity.pdbx_description
1 polymer ?
#
loop_
_entity_poly.entity_id
_entity_poly.type
_entity_poly.pdbx_seq_one_letter_code
_entity_poly.pdbx_strand_id
1 'polypeptide(L)' 'MAATVAEQIRSRLRIRVDLPPPDERRGLREEAGLSQQELADIVGATRQAVGHWETGAREPRGELLARYVEAIRTLREVA' A
#
# COMPACT_ATOMS: atom_id res chain seq x y z
N MET A 1 23.84 4.86 -8.19
CA MET A 1 22.77 3.87 -8.43
C MET A 1 21.58 4.61 -9.00
N ALA A 2 21.33 4.50 -10.31
CA ALA A 2 20.37 5.34 -11.01
C ALA A 2 18.94 4.89 -10.68
N ALA A 3 18.13 5.80 -10.14
CA ALA A 3 16.69 5.60 -10.02
C ALA A 3 16.12 5.22 -11.39
N THR A 4 15.38 4.12 -11.45
CA THR A 4 14.85 3.57 -12.70
C THR A 4 14.03 4.62 -13.46
N VAL A 5 13.96 4.51 -14.78
CA VAL A 5 13.14 5.42 -15.61
C VAL A 5 11.69 5.46 -15.09
N ALA A 6 11.18 4.34 -14.58
CA ALA A 6 9.87 4.26 -13.94
C ALA A 6 9.75 5.13 -12.66
N GLU A 7 10.81 5.23 -11.86
CA GLU A 7 10.91 6.08 -10.67
C GLU A 7 10.82 7.57 -11.04
N GLN A 8 11.54 7.95 -12.10
CA GLN A 8 11.60 9.33 -12.58
C GLN A 8 10.25 9.78 -13.16
N ILE A 9 9.56 8.88 -13.85
CA ILE A 9 8.22 9.13 -14.39
C ILE A 9 7.20 9.29 -13.25
N ARG A 10 7.21 8.40 -12.24
CA ARG A 10 6.32 8.49 -11.07
C ARG A 10 6.51 9.82 -10.31
N SER A 11 7.76 10.21 -10.09
CA SER A 11 8.11 11.47 -9.43
C SER A 11 7.66 12.70 -10.22
N ARG A 12 7.81 12.68 -11.56
CA ARG A 12 7.42 13.77 -12.44
C ARG A 12 5.90 13.93 -12.59
N LEU A 13 5.16 12.82 -12.58
CA LEU A 13 3.71 12.85 -12.81
C LEU A 13 2.89 13.20 -11.56
N ARG A 14 3.51 13.37 -10.38
CA ARG A 14 2.82 13.66 -9.11
C ARG A 14 1.55 12.79 -8.94
N ILE A 15 1.66 11.49 -9.18
CA ILE A 15 0.55 10.57 -8.95
C ILE A 15 0.26 10.62 -7.44
N ARG A 16 -0.84 11.27 -7.07
CA ARG A 16 -1.11 11.81 -5.71
C ARG A 16 -1.41 10.75 -4.64
N VAL A 17 -1.22 9.48 -4.95
CA VAL A 17 -1.35 8.41 -3.97
C VAL A 17 -0.01 7.71 -3.92
N ASP A 18 0.75 8.05 -2.88
CA ASP A 18 2.07 7.51 -2.59
C ASP A 18 1.93 6.10 -2.00
N LEU A 19 1.32 5.19 -2.77
CA LEU A 19 1.31 3.77 -2.45
C LEU A 19 2.53 3.11 -3.12
N PRO A 20 3.31 2.32 -2.36
CA PRO A 20 4.34 1.49 -2.94
C PRO A 20 3.78 0.50 -3.97
N PRO A 21 4.65 -0.17 -4.74
CA PRO A 21 4.27 -1.35 -5.51
C PRO A 21 3.52 -2.37 -4.64
N PRO A 22 2.55 -3.13 -5.19
CA PRO A 22 1.73 -4.07 -4.42
C PRO A 22 2.53 -5.07 -3.55
N ASP A 23 3.62 -5.61 -4.09
CA ASP A 23 4.49 -6.56 -3.37
C ASP A 23 5.16 -5.92 -2.15
N GLU A 24 5.53 -4.64 -2.24
CA GLU A 24 6.11 -3.91 -1.11
C GLU A 24 5.05 -3.60 -0.04
N ARG A 25 3.80 -3.31 -0.42
CA ARG A 25 2.68 -3.17 0.54
C ARG A 25 2.51 -4.45 1.36
N ARG A 26 2.57 -5.60 0.67
CA ARG A 26 2.49 -6.92 1.28
C ARG A 26 3.68 -7.14 2.23
N GLY A 27 4.90 -6.83 1.79
CA GLY A 27 6.11 -6.97 2.59
C GLY A 27 6.03 -6.18 3.89
N LEU A 28 5.67 -4.90 3.82
CA LEU A 28 5.49 -4.02 4.99
C LEU A 28 4.48 -4.58 5.99
N ARG A 29 3.35 -5.13 5.52
CA ARG A 29 2.36 -5.77 6.38
C ARG A 29 2.94 -7.02 7.07
N GLU A 30 3.63 -7.87 6.32
CA GLU A 30 4.20 -9.13 6.82
C GLU A 30 5.35 -8.89 7.80
N GLU A 31 6.20 -7.90 7.56
CA GLU A 31 7.28 -7.48 8.47
C GLU A 31 6.74 -6.97 9.81
N ALA A 32 5.61 -6.26 9.79
CA ALA A 32 4.90 -5.85 11.00
C ALA A 32 4.14 -6.99 11.70
N GLY A 33 4.18 -8.23 11.16
CA GLY A 33 3.52 -9.39 11.74
C GLY A 33 2.00 -9.41 11.59
N LEU A 34 1.43 -8.54 10.74
CA LEU A 34 -0.01 -8.44 10.55
C LEU A 34 -0.50 -9.40 9.47
N SER A 35 -1.65 -10.02 9.70
CA SER A 35 -2.42 -10.71 8.69
C SER A 35 -3.21 -9.72 7.81
N GLN A 36 -3.64 -10.17 6.62
CA GLN A 36 -4.54 -9.37 5.76
C GLN A 36 -5.87 -9.04 6.45
N GLN A 37 -6.35 -9.89 7.37
CA GLN A 37 -7.60 -9.64 8.09
C GLN A 37 -7.41 -8.51 9.10
N GLU A 38 -6.32 -8.55 9.89
CA GLU A 38 -6.03 -7.49 10.87
C GLU A 38 -5.84 -6.12 10.19
N LEU A 39 -5.12 -6.07 9.06
CA LEU A 39 -5.01 -4.83 8.29
C LEU A 39 -6.36 -4.36 7.74
N ALA A 40 -7.21 -5.29 7.29
CA ALA A 40 -8.54 -4.97 6.81
C ALA A 40 -9.43 -4.39 7.92
N ASP A 41 -9.35 -4.95 9.12
CA ASP A 41 -10.12 -4.48 10.28
C ASP A 41 -9.67 -3.06 10.69
N ILE A 42 -8.37 -2.77 10.66
CA ILE A 42 -7.80 -1.44 10.92
C ILE A 42 -8.30 -0.39 9.91
N VAL A 43 -8.26 -0.72 8.61
CA VAL A 43 -8.62 0.26 7.56
C VAL A 43 -10.12 0.30 7.24
N GLY A 44 -10.92 -0.60 7.82
CA GLY A 44 -12.35 -0.74 7.59
C GLY A 44 -12.68 -1.33 6.21
N ALA A 45 -11.89 -2.30 5.75
CA ALA A 45 -12.05 -3.00 4.48
C ALA A 45 -12.37 -4.49 4.70
N THR A 46 -12.52 -5.25 3.63
CA THR A 46 -12.56 -6.72 3.72
C THR A 46 -11.16 -7.30 3.50
N ARG A 47 -10.86 -8.46 4.10
CA ARG A 47 -9.61 -9.21 3.82
C ARG A 47 -9.39 -9.41 2.32
N GLN A 48 -10.44 -9.71 1.57
CA GLN A 48 -10.36 -9.89 0.13
C GLN A 48 -9.97 -8.60 -0.59
N ALA A 49 -10.46 -7.43 -0.15
CA ALA A 49 -10.05 -6.15 -0.71
C ALA A 49 -8.55 -5.91 -0.50
N VAL A 50 -8.05 -6.13 0.72
CA VAL A 50 -6.61 -6.05 1.02
C VAL A 50 -5.80 -6.99 0.13
N GLY A 51 -6.24 -8.24 -0.04
CA GLY A 51 -5.60 -9.19 -0.95
C GLY A 51 -5.56 -8.71 -2.42
N HIS A 52 -6.62 -8.05 -2.90
CA HIS A 52 -6.60 -7.46 -4.25
C HIS A 52 -5.66 -6.26 -4.36
N TRP A 53 -5.49 -5.47 -3.30
CA TRP A 53 -4.59 -4.32 -3.26
C TRP A 53 -3.12 -4.71 -3.21
N GLU A 54 -2.81 -5.79 -2.48
CA GLU A 54 -1.46 -6.34 -2.34
C GLU A 54 -1.02 -7.14 -3.57
N THR A 55 -1.95 -7.60 -4.40
CA THR A 55 -1.65 -8.25 -5.69
C THR A 55 -1.75 -7.30 -6.87
N GLY A 56 -2.18 -6.05 -6.65
CA GLY A 56 -2.44 -5.07 -7.71
C GLY A 56 -3.66 -5.40 -8.59
N ALA A 57 -4.44 -6.43 -8.25
CA ALA A 57 -5.66 -6.79 -8.98
C ALA A 57 -6.70 -5.67 -8.93
N ARG A 58 -6.72 -4.89 -7.85
CA ARG A 58 -7.51 -3.65 -7.70
C ARG A 58 -6.73 -2.65 -6.85
N GLU A 59 -7.10 -1.38 -6.95
CA GLU A 59 -6.59 -0.33 -6.06
C GLU A 59 -7.69 0.13 -5.09
N PRO A 60 -7.35 0.55 -3.86
CA PRO A 60 -8.30 1.20 -2.98
C PRO A 60 -8.72 2.55 -3.57
N ARG A 61 -9.91 3.02 -3.18
CA ARG A 61 -10.50 4.26 -3.69
C ARG A 61 -11.18 5.03 -2.56
N GLY A 62 -11.37 6.33 -2.76
CA GLY A 62 -12.12 7.18 -1.82
C GLY A 62 -11.51 7.16 -0.42
N GLU A 63 -12.36 6.97 0.59
CA GLU A 63 -11.94 6.98 1.99
C GLU A 63 -11.02 5.79 2.35
N LEU A 64 -11.26 4.62 1.76
CA LEU A 64 -10.41 3.44 1.97
C LEU A 64 -8.98 3.68 1.46
N LEU A 65 -8.83 4.46 0.39
CA LEU A 65 -7.52 4.85 -0.11
C LEU A 65 -6.77 5.72 0.91
N ALA A 66 -7.45 6.70 1.51
CA ALA A 66 -6.83 7.55 2.51
C ALA A 66 -6.38 6.74 3.74
N ARG A 67 -7.26 5.87 4.26
CA ARG A 67 -6.94 5.02 5.41
C ARG A 67 -5.83 4.02 5.11
N TYR A 68 -5.84 3.42 3.92
CA TYR A 68 -4.84 2.46 3.52
C TYR A 68 -3.48 3.13 3.27
N VAL A 69 -3.43 4.31 2.65
CA VAL A 69 -2.20 5.10 2.53
C VAL A 69 -1.61 5.40 3.89
N GLU A 70 -2.45 5.82 4.85
CA GLU A 70 -1.99 6.10 6.21
C GLU A 70 -1.44 4.84 6.88
N ALA A 71 -2.15 3.72 6.79
CA ALA A 71 -1.69 2.44 7.34
C ALA A 71 -0.34 2.02 6.73
N ILE A 72 -0.16 2.14 5.41
CA ILE A 72 1.11 1.80 4.75
C ILE A 72 2.24 2.74 5.15
N ARG A 73 1.96 4.04 5.35
CA ARG A 73 2.97 4.99 5.87
C ARG A 73 3.41 4.62 7.28
N THR A 74 2.47 4.35 8.17
CA THR A 74 2.79 3.90 9.53
C THR A 74 3.60 2.60 9.52
N LEU A 75 3.25 1.64 8.65
CA LEU A 75 4.00 0.39 8.51
C LEU A 75 5.46 0.63 8.08
N ARG A 76 5.72 1.60 7.21
CA ARG A 76 7.09 2.00 6.81
C ARG A 76 7.90 2.64 7.93
N GLU A 77 7.26 3.22 8.93
CA GLU A 77 7.95 3.86 10.06
C GLU A 77 8.34 2.87 11.15
N VAL A 78 7.66 1.72 11.21
CA VAL A 78 7.86 0.69 12.25
C VAL A 78 8.67 -0.53 11.78
N ALA A 79 8.79 -0.74 10.46
CA ALA A 79 9.63 -1.75 9.84
C ALA A 79 11.09 -1.27 9.70
#